data_AF-A0A820HL95-F1
#
_entry.id   AF-A0A820HL95-F1
#
_cell.length_a   1.000
_cell.length_b   1.000
_cell.length_c   1.000
_cell.angle_alpha   90.00
_cell.angle_beta   90.00
_cell.angle_gamma   90.00
#
_symmetry.space_group_name_H-M   'P 1'
#
loop_
_entity.id
_entity.type
_entity.pdbx_description
1 polymer ?
#
loop_
_entity_poly.entity_id
_entity_poly.type
_entity_poly.pdbx_seq_one_letter_code
_entity_poly.pdbx_strand_id
1 'polypeptide(L)'
;MWNDYSLRWKPEEFGNIQTLRIPNTQIWIPDIFLYNSIDDKFDTRAKVNAVVQYDGNILYVPPILFKSICPFDIALFPFDTQYCTLKFGTWTYDDAGVNLTVESSKGQLDAYVKSAEWDL
;
A
#
# COMPACT_ATOMS: atom_id res chain seq x y z
N MET A 1 3.20 5.18 -4.96
CA MET A 1 3.60 5.48 -6.35
C MET A 1 5.12 5.46 -6.42
N TRP A 2 5.71 5.05 -7.54
CA TRP A 2 7.14 5.20 -7.80
C TRP A 2 7.38 5.46 -9.28
N ASN A 3 8.62 5.77 -9.66
CA ASN A 3 9.01 5.97 -11.04
C ASN A 3 10.03 4.90 -11.47
N ASP A 4 9.81 4.29 -12.63
CA ASP A 4 10.73 3.33 -13.24
C ASP A 4 11.15 3.85 -14.62
N TYR A 5 12.44 4.16 -14.76
CA TYR A 5 12.99 4.71 -16.00
C TYR A 5 12.99 3.71 -17.16
N SER A 6 12.95 2.40 -16.86
CA SER A 6 12.95 1.34 -17.88
C SER A 6 11.59 1.16 -18.56
N LEU A 7 10.51 1.67 -17.95
CA LEU A 7 9.14 1.60 -18.47
C LEU A 7 8.68 2.90 -19.13
N ARG A 8 9.61 3.71 -19.64
CA ARG A 8 9.30 4.95 -20.37
C ARG A 8 9.17 4.69 -21.87
N TRP A 9 8.21 5.35 -22.51
CA TRP A 9 8.07 5.32 -23.97
C TRP A 9 7.59 6.68 -24.51
N LYS A 10 7.77 6.89 -25.81
CA LYS A 10 7.23 8.06 -26.51
C LYS A 10 5.84 7.75 -27.05
N PRO A 11 4.76 8.39 -26.57
CA PRO A 11 3.42 8.09 -27.05
C PRO A 11 3.29 8.17 -28.58
N GLU A 12 4.01 9.09 -29.23
CA GLU A 12 3.97 9.32 -30.68
C GLU A 12 4.40 8.10 -31.49
N GLU A 13 5.28 7.26 -30.92
CA GLU A 13 5.77 6.02 -31.55
C GLU A 13 4.78 4.85 -31.38
N PHE A 14 3.79 4.98 -30.48
CA PHE A 14 2.86 3.92 -30.09
C PHE A 14 1.39 4.38 -30.15
N GLY A 15 1.02 5.17 -31.17
CA GLY A 15 -0.38 5.56 -31.40
C GLY A 15 -0.96 6.46 -30.30
N ASN A 16 -0.13 7.30 -29.68
CA ASN A 16 -0.46 8.19 -28.57
C ASN A 16 -0.96 7.48 -27.30
N ILE A 17 -0.58 6.21 -27.10
CA ILE A 17 -0.86 5.52 -25.84
C ILE A 17 -0.07 6.19 -24.72
N GLN A 18 -0.76 6.68 -23.70
CA GLN A 18 -0.15 7.34 -22.53
C GLN A 18 -0.12 6.48 -21.28
N THR A 19 -0.89 5.39 -21.26
CA THR A 19 -1.05 4.55 -20.06
C THR A 19 -1.24 3.09 -20.44
N LEU A 20 -0.56 2.21 -19.70
CA LEU A 20 -0.65 0.76 -19.81
C LEU A 20 -1.06 0.16 -18.47
N ARG A 21 -1.74 -0.98 -18.53
CA ARG A 21 -2.06 -1.80 -17.34
C ARG A 21 -1.23 -3.08 -17.42
N ILE A 22 -0.25 -3.21 -16.53
CA ILE A 22 0.73 -4.31 -16.58
C ILE A 22 0.52 -5.21 -15.34
N PRO A 23 0.47 -6.54 -15.50
CA PRO A 23 0.42 -7.46 -14.36
C PRO A 23 1.59 -7.23 -13.38
N ASN A 24 1.30 -7.29 -12.09
CA ASN A 24 2.30 -7.08 -11.03
C ASN A 24 3.47 -8.08 -11.05
N THR A 25 3.37 -9.17 -11.80
CA THR A 25 4.43 -10.18 -11.97
C THR A 25 5.46 -9.83 -13.05
N GLN A 26 5.20 -8.79 -13.86
CA GLN A 26 6.06 -8.42 -14.99
C GLN A 26 6.91 -7.17 -14.72
N ILE A 27 6.69 -6.50 -13.60
CA ILE A 27 7.39 -5.29 -13.20
C ILE A 27 7.89 -5.43 -11.77
N TRP A 28 8.90 -4.65 -11.41
CA TRP A 28 9.32 -4.56 -10.02
C TRP A 28 8.22 -3.89 -9.18
N ILE A 29 7.91 -4.49 -8.03
CA ILE A 29 6.96 -3.97 -7.04
C ILE A 29 7.71 -3.88 -5.71
N PRO A 30 7.68 -2.75 -4.99
CA PRO A 30 8.32 -2.66 -3.70
C PRO A 30 7.67 -3.62 -2.69
N ASP A 31 8.49 -4.20 -1.84
CA ASP A 31 8.16 -5.22 -0.86
C ASP A 31 7.68 -4.59 0.47
N ILE A 32 6.65 -3.75 0.38
CA ILE A 32 6.09 -3.07 1.55
C ILE A 32 5.16 -4.03 2.29
N PHE A 33 5.49 -4.32 3.55
CA PHE A 33 4.74 -5.23 4.41
C PHE A 33 4.41 -4.60 5.77
N LEU A 34 3.42 -5.17 6.44
CA LEU A 34 3.02 -4.83 7.81
C LEU A 34 3.87 -5.64 8.81
N TYR A 35 4.73 -4.98 9.59
CA TYR A 35 5.65 -5.65 10.51
C TYR A 35 4.97 -6.23 11.74
N ASN A 36 3.96 -5.54 12.26
CA ASN A 36 3.16 -6.03 13.37
C ASN A 36 1.95 -6.84 12.89
N SER A 37 2.13 -7.60 11.80
CA SER A 37 1.12 -8.53 11.29
C SER A 37 1.05 -9.79 12.17
N ILE A 38 -0.16 -10.31 12.35
CA ILE A 38 -0.43 -11.64 12.93
C ILE A 38 -1.03 -12.59 11.88
N ASP A 39 -1.01 -12.19 10.61
CA ASP A 39 -1.47 -13.05 9.53
C ASP A 39 -0.50 -14.21 9.29
N ASP A 40 -1.03 -15.38 8.96
CA ASP A 40 -0.25 -16.57 8.61
C ASP A 40 0.41 -16.43 7.24
N LYS A 41 -0.13 -15.55 6.38
CA LYS A 41 0.39 -15.26 5.05
C LYS A 41 1.18 -13.97 5.05
N PHE A 42 2.40 -14.06 4.51
CA PHE A 42 3.28 -12.91 4.38
C PHE A 42 2.78 -11.88 3.36
N ASP A 43 2.18 -12.35 2.25
CA ASP A 43 1.60 -11.51 1.22
C ASP A 43 0.11 -11.82 1.03
N THR A 44 -0.74 -10.89 1.48
CA THR A 44 -2.21 -10.97 1.34
C THR A 44 -2.75 -10.08 0.23
N ARG A 45 -1.87 -9.50 -0.61
CA ARG A 45 -2.27 -8.60 -1.70
C ARG A 45 -3.04 -9.36 -2.76
N ALA A 46 -4.17 -8.80 -3.19
CA ALA A 46 -4.87 -9.30 -4.37
C ALA A 46 -4.00 -9.11 -5.62
N LYS A 47 -4.04 -10.09 -6.53
CA LYS A 47 -3.32 -10.02 -7.81
C LYS A 47 -4.05 -9.05 -8.74
N VAL A 48 -3.53 -7.82 -8.82
CA VAL A 48 -4.06 -6.77 -9.69
C VAL A 48 -2.96 -6.20 -10.59
N ASN A 49 -3.36 -5.52 -11.65
CA ASN A 49 -2.44 -4.85 -12.55
C ASN A 49 -2.03 -3.50 -11.96
N ALA A 50 -0.78 -3.10 -12.22
CA ALA A 50 -0.32 -1.74 -12.00
C ALA A 50 -0.68 -0.86 -13.21
N VAL A 51 -0.91 0.42 -12.95
CA VAL A 51 -1.12 1.45 -13.97
C VAL A 51 0.22 2.15 -14.19
N VAL A 52 0.74 2.04 -15.41
CA VAL A 52 2.04 2.61 -15.81
C VAL A 52 1.79 3.73 -16.81
N GLN A 53 2.36 4.90 -16.56
CA GLN A 53 2.30 6.06 -17.45
C GLN A 53 3.55 6.13 -18.34
N TYR A 54 3.45 6.81 -19.48
CA TYR A 54 4.52 6.89 -20.49
C TYR A 54 5.83 7.49 -19.99
N ASP A 55 5.77 8.30 -18.94
CA ASP A 55 6.91 8.92 -18.24
C ASP A 55 7.54 8.01 -17.16
N GLY A 56 7.07 6.76 -17.07
CA GLY A 56 7.56 5.74 -16.14
C GLY A 56 6.94 5.82 -14.76
N ASN A 57 5.97 6.71 -14.52
CA ASN A 57 5.24 6.75 -13.25
C ASN A 57 4.32 5.54 -13.11
N ILE A 58 4.39 4.87 -11.96
CA ILE A 58 3.64 3.65 -11.67
C ILE A 58 2.75 3.87 -10.44
N LEU A 59 1.46 3.62 -10.64
CA LEU A 59 0.46 3.54 -9.59
C LEU A 59 0.04 2.08 -9.41
N TYR A 60 0.26 1.56 -8.21
CA TYR A 60 -0.13 0.22 -7.81
C TYR A 60 -0.89 0.28 -6.48
N VAL A 61 -2.16 -0.11 -6.52
CA VAL A 61 -3.08 -0.05 -5.36
C VAL A 61 -3.80 -1.39 -5.26
N PRO A 62 -3.16 -2.43 -4.71
CA PRO A 62 -3.81 -3.71 -4.49
C PRO A 62 -4.81 -3.62 -3.33
N PRO A 63 -5.98 -4.27 -3.42
CA PRO A 63 -6.80 -4.58 -2.26
C PRO A 63 -6.05 -5.50 -1.28
N ILE A 64 -6.07 -5.17 0.02
CA ILE A 64 -5.38 -5.93 1.07
C ILE A 64 -6.26 -6.00 2.32
N LEU A 65 -6.30 -7.16 2.96
CA LEU A 65 -6.78 -7.32 4.33
C LEU A 65 -5.58 -7.37 5.29
N PHE A 66 -5.54 -6.45 6.25
CA PHE A 66 -4.50 -6.41 7.28
C PHE A 66 -5.01 -7.01 8.59
N LYS A 67 -4.24 -7.93 9.17
CA LYS A 67 -4.44 -8.42 10.54
C LYS A 67 -3.24 -8.00 11.38
N SER A 68 -3.40 -6.97 12.21
CA SER A 68 -2.33 -6.44 13.05
C SER A 68 -2.51 -6.82 14.51
N ILE A 69 -1.41 -7.00 15.24
CA ILE A 69 -1.47 -6.95 16.70
C ILE A 69 -1.66 -5.50 17.16
N CYS A 70 -2.64 -5.29 18.02
CA CYS A 70 -2.90 -4.02 18.70
C CYS A 70 -2.95 -4.27 20.21
N PRO A 71 -2.11 -3.61 21.03
CA PRO A 71 -2.21 -3.69 22.48
C PRO A 71 -3.55 -3.12 22.95
N PHE A 72 -4.28 -3.90 23.73
CA PHE A 72 -5.58 -3.49 24.28
C PHE A 72 -5.44 -3.09 25.75
N ASP A 73 -5.96 -1.91 26.11
CA ASP A 73 -6.11 -1.51 27.50
C ASP A 73 -7.59 -1.53 27.89
N ILE A 74 -7.96 -2.48 28.74
CA ILE A 74 -9.34 -2.71 29.17
C ILE A 74 -9.66 -2.12 30.54
N ALA A 75 -8.81 -1.23 31.07
CA ALA A 75 -9.00 -0.65 32.40
C ALA A 75 -10.34 0.10 32.55
N LEU A 76 -10.88 0.65 31.45
CA LEU A 76 -12.09 1.46 31.44
C LEU A 76 -13.26 0.83 30.67
N PHE A 77 -13.22 -0.48 30.41
CA PHE A 77 -14.27 -1.18 29.66
C PHE A 77 -15.68 -0.89 30.23
N PRO A 78 -16.70 -0.57 29.41
CA PRO A 78 -16.71 -0.50 27.92
C PRO A 78 -16.45 0.91 27.34
N PHE A 79 -15.91 1.84 28.13
CA PHE A 79 -15.66 3.25 27.76
C PHE A 79 -14.17 3.54 27.51
N ASP A 80 -13.42 2.52 27.15
CA ASP A 80 -12.01 2.56 26.84
C ASP A 80 -11.73 3.22 25.48
N THR A 81 -10.49 3.70 25.30
CA THR A 81 -9.99 4.22 24.03
C THR A 81 -8.77 3.40 23.63
N GLN A 82 -8.78 2.92 22.39
CA GLN A 82 -7.74 2.02 21.87
C GLN A 82 -6.85 2.73 20.86
N TYR A 83 -5.54 2.54 20.98
CA TYR A 83 -4.54 3.12 20.08
C TYR A 83 -3.83 2.00 19.31
N CYS A 84 -4.26 1.78 18.07
CA CYS A 84 -3.70 0.75 17.21
C CYS A 84 -2.76 1.35 16.16
N THR A 85 -1.47 1.02 16.25
CA THR A 85 -0.44 1.47 15.29
C THR A 85 -0.19 0.40 14.23
N LEU A 86 -0.20 0.78 12.96
CA LEU A 86 0.25 -0.06 11.85
C LEU A 86 1.68 0.34 11.46
N LYS A 87 2.60 -0.63 11.42
CA LYS A 87 4.01 -0.40 11.06
C LYS A 87 4.30 -0.98 9.68
N PHE A 88 4.49 -0.11 8.69
CA PHE A 88 4.84 -0.50 7.33
C PHE A 88 6.32 -0.27 7.05
N GLY A 89 6.93 -1.17 6.27
CA GLY A 89 8.32 -1.05 5.84
C GLY A 89 8.66 -2.03 4.72
N THR A 90 9.79 -1.80 4.07
CA THR A 90 10.41 -2.72 3.11
C THR A 90 11.07 -3.87 3.85
N TRP A 91 10.84 -5.11 3.42
CA TRP A 91 11.40 -6.27 4.12
C TRP A 91 12.88 -6.51 3.78
N THR A 92 13.26 -6.26 2.53
CA THR A 92 14.57 -6.62 1.97
C THR A 92 15.47 -5.42 1.69
N TYR A 93 14.92 -4.22 1.67
CA TYR A 93 15.67 -2.98 1.44
C TYR A 93 15.81 -2.17 2.72
N ASP A 94 16.95 -1.51 2.85
CA ASP A 94 17.18 -0.40 3.77
C ASP A 94 16.82 0.95 3.12
N ASP A 95 17.09 2.03 3.84
CA ASP A 95 16.79 3.40 3.42
C ASP A 95 17.65 3.88 2.23
N ALA A 96 18.83 3.29 2.04
CA ALA A 96 19.70 3.55 0.90
C ALA A 96 19.16 2.89 -0.39
N GLY A 97 18.51 1.72 -0.26
CA GLY A 97 17.88 1.03 -1.38
C GLY A 97 16.51 1.59 -1.77
N VAL A 98 15.60 1.72 -0.78
CA VAL A 98 14.23 2.20 -1.01
C VAL A 98 13.87 3.26 0.03
N ASN A 99 13.59 4.46 -0.45
CA ASN A 99 13.09 5.55 0.38
C ASN A 99 11.56 5.58 0.37
N LEU A 100 10.94 5.28 1.51
CA LEU A 100 9.48 5.36 1.68
C LEU A 100 9.09 6.77 2.16
N THR A 101 8.18 7.40 1.43
CA THR A 101 7.59 8.70 1.81
C THR A 101 6.08 8.57 2.01
N VAL A 102 5.57 9.27 3.01
CA VAL A 102 4.13 9.29 3.33
C VAL A 102 3.49 10.43 2.56
N GLU A 103 2.45 10.13 1.79
CA GLU A 103 1.73 11.12 0.98
C GLU A 103 0.88 12.08 1.83
N SER A 104 0.29 11.58 2.92
CA SER A 104 -0.57 12.35 3.83
C SER A 104 -0.38 11.90 5.28
N SER A 105 -0.42 12.84 6.23
CA SER A 105 -0.37 12.55 7.67
C SER A 105 -1.62 11.82 8.20
N LYS A 106 -2.68 11.73 7.40
CA LYS A 106 -3.93 11.04 7.72
C LYS A 106 -4.30 10.04 6.64
N GLY A 107 -4.86 8.90 7.05
CA GLY A 107 -5.49 7.95 6.14
C GLY A 107 -6.72 8.55 5.46
N GLN A 108 -6.97 8.15 4.21
CA GLN A 108 -8.19 8.53 3.48
C GLN A 108 -9.37 7.71 4.00
N LEU A 109 -10.49 8.38 4.30
CA LEU A 109 -11.70 7.76 4.86
C LEU A 109 -12.91 7.87 3.92
N ASP A 110 -12.72 8.25 2.66
CA ASP A 110 -13.81 8.46 1.69
C ASP A 110 -14.66 7.19 1.45
N ALA A 111 -14.05 6.02 1.59
CA ALA A 111 -14.70 4.71 1.48
C ALA A 111 -14.91 4.01 2.84
N TYR A 112 -14.75 4.73 3.95
CA TYR A 112 -14.93 4.16 5.28
C TYR A 112 -16.41 3.91 5.56
N VAL A 113 -16.73 2.67 5.96
CA VAL A 113 -18.06 2.30 6.46
C VAL A 113 -18.00 2.32 7.98
N LYS A 114 -18.86 3.13 8.61
CA LYS A 114 -18.91 3.29 10.07
C LYS A 114 -19.12 1.95 10.77
N SER A 115 -18.28 1.63 11.76
CA SER A 115 -18.46 0.48 12.64
C SER A 115 -19.62 0.72 13.61
N ALA A 116 -20.34 -0.35 13.97
CA ALA A 116 -21.41 -0.26 14.96
C ALA A 116 -20.86 -0.18 16.40
N GLU A 117 -19.64 -0.68 16.60
CA GLU A 117 -19.00 -0.83 17.91
C GLU A 117 -17.91 0.21 18.18
N TRP A 118 -17.20 0.68 17.14
CA TRP A 118 -16.05 1.56 17.28
C TRP A 118 -16.25 2.89 16.55
N ASP A 119 -15.89 3.98 17.21
CA ASP A 119 -15.71 5.30 16.58
C ASP A 119 -14.22 5.56 16.31
N LEU A 120 -13.93 6.30 15.25
CA LEU A 120 -12.59 6.53 14.68
C LEU A 120 -12.13 7.97 14.89
#